data_AF-A0A9D1KUU1-F1
#
_entry.id   AF-A0A9D1KUU1-F1
#
_cell.length_a   1.000
_cell.length_b   1.000
_cell.length_c   1.000
_cell.angle_alpha   90.00
_cell.angle_beta   90.00
_cell.angle_gamma   90.00
#
_symmetry.space_group_name_H-M   'P 1'
#
loop_
_entity.id
_entity.type
_entity.pdbx_description
1 polymer ?
#
loop_
_entity_poly.entity_id
_entity_poly.type
_entity_poly.pdbx_seq_one_letter_code
_entity_poly.pdbx_strand_id
1 'polypeptide(L)'
;MKCPVCEDVTLLMSQRNGIEIDYCPQCRGIWLDRGELDKIVERAKLEEEKYESHEHSRNNDRYYEKDRYYDKNQYYGQKKRKKKSMLSDIMEMFGED
;
A
#
# COMPACT_ATOMS: atom_id res chain seq x y z
N MET A 1 -17.06 22.91 30.31
CA MET A 1 -16.28 24.15 30.04
C MET A 1 -17.00 25.01 29.01
N LYS A 2 -16.84 26.34 28.99
CA LYS A 2 -17.47 27.20 27.97
C LYS A 2 -16.63 27.21 26.68
N CYS A 3 -17.30 27.26 25.54
CA CYS A 3 -16.62 27.45 24.26
C CYS A 3 -16.02 28.88 24.21
N PRO A 4 -14.75 29.07 23.86
CA PRO A 4 -14.17 30.41 23.73
C PRO A 4 -14.49 31.06 22.37
N VAL A 5 -15.12 30.33 21.45
CA VAL A 5 -15.54 30.82 20.13
C VAL A 5 -17.02 31.18 20.11
N CYS A 6 -17.86 30.43 20.83
CA CYS A 6 -19.30 30.67 20.89
C CYS A 6 -19.68 31.26 22.24
N GLU A 7 -20.45 32.34 22.23
CA GLU A 7 -20.96 32.97 23.45
C GLU A 7 -21.98 32.06 24.14
N ASP A 8 -21.80 31.85 25.45
CA ASP A 8 -22.68 31.06 26.33
C ASP A 8 -22.96 29.60 25.93
N VAL A 9 -22.14 29.02 25.05
CA VAL A 9 -22.25 27.60 24.72
C VAL A 9 -21.35 26.77 25.63
N THR A 10 -21.95 25.75 26.27
CA THR A 10 -21.20 24.75 27.05
C THR A 10 -20.72 23.64 26.13
N LEU A 11 -19.43 23.32 26.24
CA LEU A 11 -18.83 22.18 25.56
C LEU A 11 -19.43 20.88 26.08
N LEU A 12 -19.73 19.97 25.16
CA LEU A 12 -20.25 18.65 25.45
C LEU A 12 -19.12 17.64 25.41
N MET A 13 -19.05 16.83 26.46
CA MET A 13 -18.10 15.74 26.57
C MET A 13 -18.57 14.54 25.75
N SER A 14 -17.66 13.95 24.98
CA SER A 14 -17.89 12.72 24.22
C SER A 14 -16.65 11.85 24.30
N GLN A 15 -16.85 10.53 24.28
CA GLN A 15 -15.73 9.59 24.17
C GLN A 15 -15.64 9.07 22.73
N ARG A 16 -14.46 9.16 22.12
CA ARG A 16 -14.17 8.61 20.79
C ARG A 16 -12.91 7.79 20.82
N ASN A 17 -13.00 6.53 20.42
CA ASN A 17 -11.86 5.61 20.36
C ASN A 17 -11.11 5.50 21.69
N GLY A 18 -11.82 5.62 22.82
CA GLY A 18 -11.24 5.59 24.16
C GLY A 18 -10.59 6.90 24.62
N ILE A 19 -10.72 7.98 23.82
CA ILE A 19 -10.20 9.32 24.11
C ILE A 19 -11.40 10.21 24.45
N GLU A 20 -11.34 10.86 25.59
CA GLU A 20 -12.31 11.87 25.99
C GLU A 20 -12.06 13.13 25.15
N ILE A 21 -13.13 13.72 24.62
CA ILE A 21 -13.06 14.93 23.80
C ILE A 21 -14.20 15.87 24.21
N ASP A 22 -13.91 17.16 24.25
CA ASP A 22 -14.92 18.18 24.43
C ASP A 22 -15.22 18.86 23.09
N TYR A 23 -16.48 18.86 22.67
CA TYR A 23 -16.89 19.47 21.42
C TYR A 23 -17.98 20.52 21.61
N CYS A 24 -17.96 21.55 20.76
CA CYS A 24 -19.01 22.56 20.73
C CYS A 24 -20.10 22.17 19.72
N PRO A 25 -21.38 22.06 20.11
CA PRO A 25 -22.46 21.72 19.19
C PRO A 25 -22.77 22.83 18.16
N GLN A 26 -22.35 24.08 18.42
CA GLN A 26 -22.59 25.20 17.51
C GLN A 26 -21.48 25.38 16.47
N CYS A 27 -20.24 25.59 16.88
CA CYS A 27 -19.12 25.78 15.95
C CYS A 27 -18.45 24.48 15.50
N ARG A 28 -18.78 23.34 16.11
CA ARG A 28 -18.15 22.04 15.88
C ARG A 28 -16.64 22.01 16.19
N GLY A 29 -16.16 22.98 16.97
CA GLY A 29 -14.79 23.01 17.48
C GLY A 29 -14.57 21.88 18.48
N ILE A 30 -13.38 21.28 18.44
CA ILE A 30 -12.93 20.22 19.35
C ILE A 30 -11.84 20.79 20.26
N TRP A 31 -11.95 20.52 21.55
CA TRP A 31 -11.06 20.97 22.60
C TRP A 31 -10.52 19.73 23.30
N LEU A 32 -9.19 19.67 23.41
CA LEU A 32 -8.45 18.52 23.93
C LEU A 32 -7.48 19.00 24.99
N ASP A 33 -7.33 18.22 26.05
CA ASP A 33 -6.28 18.42 27.02
C ASP A 33 -4.93 17.90 26.49
N ARG A 34 -3.83 18.37 27.08
CA ARG A 34 -2.46 18.00 26.66
C ARG A 34 -2.25 16.48 26.59
N GLY A 35 -2.77 15.73 27.56
CA GLY A 35 -2.64 14.26 27.61
C GLY A 35 -3.57 13.50 26.66
N GLU A 36 -4.61 14.13 26.11
CA GLU A 36 -5.51 13.53 25.13
C GLU A 36 -4.94 13.64 23.72
N LEU A 37 -4.34 14.81 23.41
CA LEU A 37 -3.68 15.05 22.13
C LEU A 37 -2.56 14.02 21.89
N ASP A 38 -1.73 13.76 22.91
CA ASP A 38 -0.63 12.79 22.81
C ASP A 38 -1.15 11.39 22.44
N LYS A 39 -2.28 10.96 23.02
CA LYS A 39 -2.92 9.67 22.69
C LYS A 39 -3.43 9.62 21.26
N ILE A 40 -4.00 10.73 20.76
CA ILE A 40 -4.48 10.82 19.37
C ILE A 40 -3.30 10.71 18.40
N VAL A 41 -2.23 11.46 18.65
CA VAL A 41 -1.04 11.49 17.79
C VAL A 41 -0.37 10.11 17.74
N GLU A 42 -0.17 9.47 18.88
CA GLU A 42 0.43 8.14 18.93
C GLU A 42 -0.40 7.12 18.14
N ARG A 43 -1.72 7.16 18.31
CA ARG A 43 -2.61 6.26 17.58
C ARG A 43 -2.62 6.55 16.08
N ALA A 44 -2.57 7.81 15.67
CA ALA A 44 -2.51 8.19 14.26
C ALA A 44 -1.24 7.64 13.58
N LYS A 45 -0.09 7.71 14.25
CA LYS A 45 1.16 7.12 13.76
C LYS A 45 1.05 5.60 13.58
N LEU A 46 0.49 4.91 14.56
CA LEU A 46 0.28 3.45 14.47
C LEU A 46 -0.68 3.07 13.33
N GLU A 47 -1.66 3.91 13.03
CA GLU A 47 -2.56 3.71 11.89
C GLU A 47 -1.81 3.95 10.57
N GLU A 48 -0.99 5.00 10.47
CA GLU A 48 -0.13 5.31 9.31
C GLU A 48 0.84 4.17 8.99
N GLU A 49 1.59 3.67 9.98
CA GLU A 49 2.51 2.54 9.82
C GLU A 49 1.80 1.26 9.34
N LYS A 50 0.56 1.04 9.78
CA LYS A 50 -0.26 -0.08 9.28
C LYS A 50 -0.63 0.10 7.81
N TYR A 51 -1.01 1.30 7.39
CA TYR A 51 -1.30 1.56 5.98
C TYR A 51 -0.06 1.33 5.10
N GLU A 52 1.11 1.81 5.52
CA GLU A 52 2.36 1.63 4.77
C GLU A 52 2.78 0.15 4.66
N SER A 53 2.70 -0.61 5.76
CA SER A 53 3.03 -2.04 5.74
C SER A 53 2.08 -2.86 4.84
N HIS A 54 0.79 -2.52 4.81
CA HIS A 54 -0.18 -3.14 3.91
C HIS A 54 0.08 -2.80 2.43
N GLU A 55 0.54 -1.60 2.12
CA GLU A 55 0.92 -1.21 0.76
C GLU A 55 2.20 -1.91 0.30
N HIS A 56 3.23 -1.96 1.15
CA HIS A 56 4.50 -2.61 0.82
C HIS A 56 4.33 -4.11 0.55
N SER A 57 3.51 -4.80 1.35
CA SER A 57 3.20 -6.22 1.12
C SER A 57 2.52 -6.46 -0.23
N ARG A 58 1.52 -5.64 -0.60
CA ARG A 58 0.82 -5.75 -1.89
C ARG A 58 1.73 -5.51 -3.09
N ASN A 59 2.65 -4.56 -2.98
CA ASN A 59 3.62 -4.28 -4.04
C ASN A 59 4.64 -5.42 -4.21
N ASN A 60 5.06 -6.03 -3.10
CA ASN A 60 6.02 -7.12 -3.12
C ASN A 60 5.44 -8.40 -3.74
N ASP A 61 4.19 -8.76 -3.40
CA ASP A 61 3.48 -9.90 -4.02
C ASP A 61 3.42 -9.75 -5.55
N ARG A 62 3.12 -8.54 -6.03
CA ARG A 62 3.06 -8.21 -7.46
C ARG A 62 4.42 -8.31 -8.15
N TYR A 63 5.50 -7.96 -7.46
CA TYR A 63 6.86 -8.06 -7.99
C TYR A 63 7.29 -9.53 -8.14
N TYR A 64 7.10 -10.35 -7.11
CA TYR A 64 7.41 -11.78 -7.17
C TYR A 64 6.57 -12.54 -8.21
N GLU A 65 5.31 -12.16 -8.43
CA GLU A 65 4.48 -12.74 -9.50
C GLU A 65 5.02 -12.40 -10.90
N LYS A 66 5.46 -11.16 -11.11
CA LYS A 66 6.04 -10.71 -12.37
C LYS A 66 7.34 -11.45 -12.69
N ASP A 67 8.23 -11.62 -11.71
CA ASP A 67 9.50 -12.33 -11.91
C ASP A 67 9.29 -13.79 -12.32
N ARG A 68 8.31 -14.49 -11.70
CA ARG A 68 7.98 -15.88 -12.11
C ARG A 68 7.49 -15.98 -13.56
N TYR A 69 6.81 -14.96 -14.06
CA TYR A 69 6.31 -14.96 -15.44
C TYR A 69 7.44 -14.84 -16.46
N TYR A 70 8.43 -13.97 -16.21
CA TYR A 70 9.59 -13.82 -17.09
C TYR A 70 10.49 -15.06 -17.11
N ASP A 71 10.75 -15.66 -15.94
CA ASP A 71 11.53 -16.90 -15.82
C ASP A 71 10.88 -18.05 -16.61
N LYS A 72 9.56 -18.23 -16.43
CA LYS A 72 8.78 -19.24 -17.15
C LYS A 72 8.87 -19.05 -18.67
N ASN A 73 8.76 -17.81 -19.17
CA ASN A 73 8.87 -17.53 -20.61
C ASN A 73 10.27 -17.81 -21.17
N GLN A 74 11.35 -17.55 -20.41
CA GLN A 74 12.70 -17.88 -20.86
C GLN A 74 12.91 -19.39 -21.02
N TYR A 75 12.39 -20.21 -20.10
CA TYR A 75 12.48 -21.66 -20.19
C TYR A 75 11.77 -22.23 -21.43
N TYR A 76 10.58 -21.74 -21.76
CA TYR A 76 9.87 -22.15 -22.99
C TYR A 76 10.50 -21.61 -24.28
N GLY A 77 11.13 -20.43 -24.24
CA GLY A 77 11.83 -19.84 -25.38
C GLY A 77 13.07 -20.62 -25.80
N GLN A 78 13.83 -21.14 -24.83
CA GLN A 78 15.05 -21.93 -25.10
C GLN A 78 14.75 -23.29 -25.75
N LYS A 79 13.60 -23.91 -25.44
CA LYS A 79 13.22 -25.22 -26.00
C LYS A 79 12.88 -25.20 -27.49
N LYS A 80 12.55 -24.04 -28.07
CA LYS A 80 12.26 -23.88 -29.51
C LYS A 80 13.52 -23.70 -30.39
N ARG A 81 14.69 -23.42 -29.81
CA ARG A 81 15.93 -23.19 -30.60
C ARG A 81 16.82 -24.42 -30.79
N LYS A 82 16.56 -25.54 -30.10
CA LYS A 82 17.34 -26.78 -30.24
C LYS A 82 16.79 -27.79 -31.28
N LYS A 83 15.87 -27.39 -32.17
CA LYS A 83 15.34 -28.24 -33.26
C LYS A 83 15.73 -27.77 -34.67
N LYS A 84 16.96 -27.28 -34.85
CA LYS A 84 17.54 -27.01 -36.18
C LYS A 84 18.94 -27.62 -36.30
N SER A 85 19.07 -28.94 -36.18
CA SER A 85 20.38 -29.61 -36.15
C SER A 85 20.49 -30.88 -36.98
N MET A 86 19.58 -31.16 -37.92
CA MET A 86 19.72 -32.36 -38.78
C MET A 86 19.28 -32.18 -40.23
N LEU A 87 18.74 -31.01 -40.62
CA LEU A 87 18.27 -30.77 -41.99
C LEU A 87 18.83 -29.49 -42.62
N SER A 88 19.41 -28.58 -41.83
CA SER A 88 20.09 -27.40 -42.35
C SER A 88 21.39 -27.76 -43.07
N ASP A 89 22.14 -28.73 -42.55
CA ASP A 89 23.48 -29.06 -43.04
C ASP A 89 23.47 -29.90 -44.33
N ILE A 90 22.31 -30.49 -44.69
CA ILE A 90 22.13 -31.26 -45.94
C ILE A 90 21.86 -30.33 -47.14
N MET A 91 21.28 -29.15 -46.91
CA MET A 91 20.93 -28.21 -47.98
C MET A 91 22.09 -27.34 -48.44
N GLU A 92 23.18 -27.26 -47.65
CA GLU A 92 24.39 -26.50 -47.99
C GLU A 92 25.41 -27.34 -48.80
N MET A 93 25.22 -28.66 -48.90
CA MET A 93 26.16 -29.58 -49.56
C MET A 93 25.88 -29.83 -51.06
N PHE A 94 24.73 -29.39 -51.61
CA PHE A 94 24.31 -29.71 -52.99
C PHE A 94 23.63 -28.53 -53.73
N GLY A 95 24.09 -27.30 -53.52
CA GLY A 95 23.46 -26.11 -54.11
C GLY A 95 24.44 -25.15 -54.78
N GLU A 96 25.19 -25.63 -55.78
CA GLU A 96 25.78 -24.79 -56.82
C GLU A 96 25.05 -25.09 -58.13
N ASP A 97 24.39 -24.07 -58.68
CA ASP A 97 24.28 -23.83 -60.13
C ASP A 97 24.44 -22.30 -60.34
#